data_AF-A0A958VLP7-F1
#
_entry.id   AF-A0A958VLP7-F1
#
_cell.length_a   1.000
_cell.length_b   1.000
_cell.length_c   1.000
_cell.angle_alpha   90.00
_cell.angle_beta   90.00
_cell.angle_gamma   90.00
#
_symmetry.space_group_name_H-M   'P 1'
#
loop_
_entity.id
_entity.type
_entity.pdbx_description
1 polymer ?
#
loop_
_entity_poly.entity_id
_entity_poly.type
_entity_poly.pdbx_seq_one_letter_code
_entity_poly.pdbx_strand_id
1 'polypeptide(L)'
;MRSNVRHLLFWIALFQAWPGLLLAQTLPVQNYGTPQYKLEPQNWQVAELPDGRIAVANDGGLLVFDGANWQLLEEDLNYAGRSVCRIGARVFAGGEDVFGYLSADSAGRIHLISLTNELPDSLRTFGFVHQIAQ
;
A
#
# COMPACT_ATOMS: atom_id res chain seq x y z
N MET A 1 -56.61 24.51 25.81
CA MET A 1 -55.33 25.19 25.47
C MET A 1 -54.09 24.62 26.17
N ARG A 2 -54.16 23.74 27.19
CA ARG A 2 -52.98 23.22 27.90
C ARG A 2 -52.34 21.93 27.32
N SER A 3 -53.04 21.10 26.55
CA SER A 3 -52.46 19.83 26.03
C SER A 3 -51.49 20.04 24.87
N ASN A 4 -51.75 21.02 23.98
CA ASN A 4 -50.93 21.26 22.79
C ASN A 4 -49.50 21.72 23.11
N VAL A 5 -49.30 22.38 24.25
CA VAL A 5 -47.97 22.85 24.69
C VAL A 5 -47.06 21.68 25.07
N ARG A 6 -47.60 20.62 25.69
CA ARG A 6 -46.81 19.44 26.06
C ARG A 6 -46.34 18.65 24.84
N HIS A 7 -47.19 18.53 23.83
CA HIS A 7 -46.83 17.90 22.56
C HIS A 7 -45.78 18.72 21.80
N LEU A 8 -45.90 20.05 21.80
CA LEU A 8 -44.91 20.94 21.18
C LEU A 8 -43.54 20.84 21.86
N LEU A 9 -43.49 20.82 23.19
CA LEU A 9 -42.24 20.63 23.93
C LEU A 9 -41.61 19.25 23.70
N PHE A 10 -42.44 18.20 23.54
CA PHE A 10 -41.97 16.86 23.21
C PHE A 10 -41.34 16.79 21.82
N TRP A 11 -41.97 17.42 20.81
CA TRP A 11 -41.42 17.50 19.45
C TRP A 11 -40.16 18.37 19.39
N ILE A 12 -40.09 19.46 20.14
CA ILE A 12 -38.86 20.27 20.27
C ILE A 12 -37.73 19.44 20.89
N ALA A 13 -37.98 18.67 21.94
CA ALA A 13 -36.99 17.79 22.54
C ALA A 13 -36.49 16.68 21.59
N LEU A 14 -37.38 16.11 20.77
CA LEU A 14 -37.03 15.15 19.70
C LEU A 14 -36.18 15.80 18.59
N PHE A 15 -36.46 17.05 18.25
CA PHE A 15 -35.70 17.80 17.22
C PHE A 15 -34.30 18.20 17.72
N GLN A 16 -34.16 18.49 19.03
CA GLN A 16 -32.86 18.77 19.68
C GLN A 16 -32.02 17.50 19.90
N ALA A 17 -32.62 16.31 19.80
CA ALA A 17 -31.90 15.02 19.82
C ALA A 17 -31.46 14.55 18.41
N TRP A 18 -31.82 15.29 17.35
CA TRP A 18 -31.47 14.99 15.95
C TRP A 18 -30.17 15.64 15.38
N PRO A 19 -29.24 16.31 16.10
CA PRO A 19 -28.03 16.80 15.42
C PRO A 19 -27.04 15.69 14.98
N GLY A 20 -27.26 14.44 15.38
CA GLY A 20 -26.22 13.40 15.37
C GLY A 20 -25.98 12.64 14.06
N LEU A 21 -26.82 12.79 13.03
CA LEU A 21 -26.74 11.95 11.81
C LEU A 21 -26.09 12.63 10.60
N LEU A 22 -25.27 13.66 10.82
CA LEU A 22 -24.57 14.38 9.74
C LEU A 22 -23.07 14.55 9.96
N LEU A 23 -22.50 13.88 10.97
CA LEU A 23 -21.08 13.55 10.90
C LEU A 23 -20.97 12.33 9.99
N ALA A 24 -20.95 12.55 8.68
CA ALA A 24 -20.35 11.58 7.78
C ALA A 24 -18.94 11.33 8.34
N GLN A 25 -18.74 10.19 9.01
CA GLN A 25 -17.42 9.76 9.44
C GLN A 25 -16.64 9.53 8.15
N THR A 26 -15.92 10.54 7.67
CA THR A 26 -14.96 10.33 6.60
C THR A 26 -13.94 9.36 7.17
N LEU A 27 -13.67 8.27 6.46
CA LEU A 27 -12.55 7.40 6.81
C LEU A 27 -11.32 8.30 7.01
N PRO A 28 -10.56 8.15 8.10
CA PRO A 28 -9.34 8.92 8.27
C PRO A 28 -8.40 8.59 7.11
N VAL A 29 -8.28 9.50 6.15
CA VAL A 29 -7.37 9.36 5.01
C VAL A 29 -6.09 10.11 5.36
N GLN A 30 -4.98 9.39 5.39
CA GLN A 30 -3.65 9.96 5.49
C GLN A 30 -2.96 9.87 4.14
N ASN A 31 -2.47 11.00 3.64
CA ASN A 31 -1.76 11.08 2.37
C ASN A 31 -0.25 11.07 2.59
N TYR A 32 0.45 10.24 1.82
CA TYR A 32 1.92 10.21 1.76
C TYR A 32 2.33 10.61 0.33
N GLY A 33 2.95 11.77 0.19
CA GLY A 33 3.42 12.28 -1.10
C GLY A 33 4.90 12.00 -1.33
N THR A 34 5.38 12.38 -2.51
CA THR A 34 6.79 12.28 -2.89
C THR A 34 7.76 12.92 -1.88
N PRO A 35 7.45 14.01 -1.15
CA PRO A 35 8.38 14.53 -0.13
C PRO A 35 8.63 13.57 1.04
N GLN A 36 7.69 12.68 1.35
CA GLN A 36 7.78 11.74 2.46
C GLN A 36 8.60 10.51 2.09
N TYR A 37 8.30 9.88 0.96
CA TYR A 37 8.96 8.64 0.54
C TYR A 37 10.13 8.86 -0.44
N LYS A 38 10.31 10.09 -0.94
CA LYS A 38 11.47 10.57 -1.74
C LYS A 38 11.76 9.78 -3.02
N LEU A 39 10.72 9.26 -3.68
CA LEU A 39 10.79 8.57 -4.97
C LEU A 39 9.75 9.14 -5.94
N GLU A 40 9.53 8.44 -7.05
CA GLU A 40 8.63 8.85 -8.12
C GLU A 40 7.16 8.95 -7.67
N PRO A 41 6.35 9.82 -8.27
CA PRO A 41 4.94 10.00 -7.90
C PRO A 41 4.04 8.80 -8.23
N GLN A 42 4.52 7.89 -9.10
CA GLN A 42 3.72 6.81 -9.67
C GLN A 42 3.91 5.50 -8.89
N ASN A 43 2.81 4.99 -8.34
CA ASN A 43 2.74 3.69 -7.67
C ASN A 43 1.84 2.76 -8.49
N TRP A 44 2.29 1.53 -8.73
CA TRP A 44 1.62 0.58 -9.64
C TRP A 44 0.83 -0.49 -8.91
N GLN A 45 1.39 -1.03 -7.83
CA GLN A 45 0.78 -2.13 -7.10
C GLN A 45 1.17 -2.09 -5.62
N VAL A 46 0.31 -2.64 -4.78
CA VAL A 46 0.50 -2.73 -3.34
C VAL A 46 0.26 -4.17 -2.86
N ALA A 47 1.04 -4.62 -1.89
CA ALA A 47 0.84 -5.90 -1.21
C ALA A 47 1.24 -5.80 0.27
N GLU A 48 0.58 -6.59 1.11
CA GLU A 48 0.96 -6.74 2.52
C GLU A 48 2.04 -7.81 2.66
N LEU A 49 3.09 -7.51 3.40
CA LEU A 49 4.15 -8.43 3.79
C LEU A 49 3.67 -9.38 4.91
N PRO A 50 4.33 -10.53 5.13
CA PRO A 50 3.92 -11.46 6.19
C PRO A 50 3.93 -10.87 7.61
N ASP A 51 4.69 -9.80 7.84
CA ASP A 51 4.79 -9.08 9.11
C ASP A 51 3.88 -7.84 9.21
N GLY A 52 2.97 -7.66 8.24
CA GLY A 52 1.98 -6.57 8.23
C GLY A 52 2.48 -5.25 7.63
N ARG A 53 3.76 -5.16 7.25
CA ARG A 53 4.27 -4.00 6.51
C ARG A 53 3.67 -3.93 5.10
N ILE A 54 3.63 -2.74 4.51
CA ILE A 54 3.07 -2.54 3.17
C ILE A 54 4.19 -2.37 2.15
N ALA A 55 4.22 -3.22 1.12
CA ALA A 55 5.10 -3.08 -0.02
C ALA A 55 4.39 -2.40 -1.18
N VAL A 56 5.07 -1.47 -1.86
CA VAL A 56 4.54 -0.68 -2.99
C VAL A 56 5.53 -0.70 -4.14
N ALA A 57 5.10 -1.18 -5.31
CA ALA A 57 5.87 -1.08 -6.55
C ALA A 57 5.75 0.35 -7.11
N ASN A 58 6.89 1.02 -7.29
CA ASN A 58 7.02 2.42 -7.69
C ASN A 58 7.98 2.53 -8.89
N ASP A 59 7.84 3.56 -9.71
CA ASP A 59 8.75 3.78 -10.85
C ASP A 59 10.23 3.94 -10.47
N GLY A 60 10.53 4.32 -9.23
CA GLY A 60 11.90 4.38 -8.69
C GLY A 60 12.35 3.13 -7.91
N GLY A 61 11.52 2.08 -7.84
CA GLY A 61 11.87 0.82 -7.16
C GLY A 61 10.75 0.26 -6.29
N LEU A 62 11.12 -0.55 -5.29
CA LEU A 62 10.16 -1.15 -4.36
C LEU A 62 10.23 -0.47 -2.99
N LEU A 63 9.12 0.13 -2.58
CA LEU A 63 8.97 0.79 -1.29
C LEU A 63 8.39 -0.16 -0.25
N VAL A 64 8.84 -0.03 1.01
CA VAL A 64 8.24 -0.69 2.17
C VAL A 64 7.86 0.37 3.21
N PHE A 65 6.63 0.31 3.70
CA PHE A 65 6.09 1.17 4.74
C PHE A 65 5.80 0.37 6.02
N ASP A 66 6.32 0.84 7.15
CA ASP A 66 6.21 0.17 8.45
C ASP A 66 5.11 0.73 9.38
N GLY A 67 4.31 1.69 8.89
CA GLY A 67 3.33 2.43 9.68
C GLY A 67 3.78 3.84 10.08
N ALA A 68 5.09 4.12 10.02
CA ALA A 68 5.66 5.42 10.32
C ALA A 68 6.65 5.92 9.25
N ASN A 69 7.49 5.03 8.73
CA ASN A 69 8.60 5.32 7.84
C ASN A 69 8.47 4.59 6.51
N TRP A 70 8.96 5.23 5.46
CA TRP A 70 9.13 4.66 4.13
C TRP A 70 10.59 4.27 3.93
N GLN A 71 10.83 3.09 3.38
CA GLN A 71 12.14 2.57 3.04
C GLN A 71 12.15 2.11 1.58
N LEU A 72 13.15 2.54 0.81
CA LEU A 72 13.46 1.94 -0.48
C LEU A 72 14.17 0.60 -0.26
N LEU A 73 13.65 -0.45 -0.86
CA LEU A 73 14.26 -1.78 -0.82
C LEU A 73 15.39 -1.84 -1.86
N GLU A 74 16.60 -2.05 -1.36
CA GLU A 74 17.83 -2.22 -2.16
C GLU A 74 18.06 -1.09 -3.17
N GLU A 75 18.56 0.05 -2.68
CA GLU A 75 18.85 1.24 -3.51
C GLU A 75 19.73 0.93 -4.73
N ASP A 76 20.60 -0.08 -4.63
CA ASP A 76 21.53 -0.48 -5.69
C ASP A 76 20.88 -1.23 -6.86
N LEU A 77 19.67 -1.78 -6.71
CA LEU A 77 19.00 -2.50 -7.81
C LEU A 77 18.52 -1.55 -8.92
N ASN A 78 18.26 -0.28 -8.58
CA ASN A 78 17.85 0.81 -9.47
C ASN A 78 16.99 0.35 -10.66
N TYR A 79 15.84 -0.25 -10.38
CA TYR A 79 14.91 -0.76 -11.39
C TYR A 79 13.55 -0.09 -11.23
N ALA A 80 12.82 0.01 -12.33
CA ALA A 80 11.45 0.52 -12.30
C ALA A 80 10.48 -0.58 -11.86
N GLY A 81 10.02 -0.50 -10.60
CA GLY A 81 9.07 -1.44 -10.01
C GLY A 81 7.69 -1.35 -10.65
N ARG A 82 7.09 -2.48 -10.99
CA ARG A 82 5.78 -2.55 -11.67
C ARG A 82 4.78 -3.46 -11.01
N SER A 83 5.24 -4.53 -10.36
CA SER A 83 4.35 -5.49 -9.72
C SER A 83 4.86 -5.90 -8.35
N VAL A 84 3.91 -6.11 -7.44
CA VAL A 84 4.15 -6.73 -6.14
C VAL A 84 2.91 -7.52 -5.73
N CYS A 85 3.07 -8.80 -5.40
CA CYS A 85 1.94 -9.69 -5.11
C CYS A 85 2.30 -10.70 -4.02
N ARG A 86 1.41 -10.88 -3.05
CA ARG A 86 1.53 -11.96 -2.06
C ARG A 86 0.83 -13.22 -2.56
N ILE A 87 1.58 -14.32 -2.60
CA ILE A 87 1.08 -15.66 -2.94
C ILE A 87 1.46 -16.59 -1.78
N GLY A 88 0.46 -16.94 -0.97
CA GLY A 88 0.65 -17.68 0.27
C GLY A 88 1.54 -16.93 1.27
N ALA A 89 2.67 -17.54 1.61
CA ALA A 89 3.66 -16.99 2.54
C ALA A 89 4.76 -16.14 1.87
N ARG A 90 4.81 -16.10 0.54
CA ARG A 90 5.82 -15.34 -0.21
C ARG A 90 5.22 -14.10 -0.83
N VAL A 91 6.04 -13.06 -0.94
CA VAL A 91 5.73 -11.86 -1.69
C VAL A 91 6.67 -11.81 -2.88
N PHE A 92 6.10 -11.73 -4.06
CA PHE A 92 6.81 -11.62 -5.33
C PHE A 92 6.82 -10.17 -5.77
N ALA A 93 7.89 -9.76 -6.43
CA ALA A 93 8.01 -8.43 -7.01
C ALA A 93 8.64 -8.51 -8.39
N GLY A 94 8.30 -7.54 -9.23
CA GLY A 94 8.82 -7.45 -10.59
C GLY A 94 8.83 -6.02 -11.10
N GLY A 95 9.71 -5.78 -12.07
CA GLY A 95 9.89 -4.51 -12.73
C GLY A 95 10.53 -4.68 -14.10
N GLU A 96 11.32 -3.71 -14.54
CA GLU A 96 12.07 -3.82 -15.79
C GLU A 96 13.20 -4.85 -15.66
N ASP A 97 13.16 -5.90 -16.49
CA ASP A 97 14.17 -6.97 -16.58
C ASP A 97 14.48 -7.70 -15.26
N VAL A 98 13.65 -7.50 -14.22
CA VAL A 98 13.81 -8.13 -12.92
C VAL A 98 12.49 -8.70 -12.42
N PHE A 99 12.54 -9.93 -11.90
CA PHE A 99 11.49 -10.48 -11.06
C PHE A 99 12.10 -11.42 -10.02
N GLY A 100 11.40 -11.57 -8.91
CA GLY A 100 11.88 -12.37 -7.79
C GLY A 100 10.88 -12.43 -6.65
N TYR A 101 11.38 -12.83 -5.49
CA TYR A 101 10.61 -12.84 -4.26
C TYR A 101 11.37 -12.17 -3.12
N LEU A 102 10.60 -11.61 -2.19
CA LEU A 102 11.12 -10.94 -1.02
C LEU A 102 11.49 -11.96 0.06
N SER A 103 12.65 -11.77 0.67
CA SER A 103 13.14 -12.58 1.78
C SER A 103 13.83 -11.70 2.81
N ALA A 104 13.64 -12.01 4.09
CA ALA A 104 14.33 -11.30 5.17
C ALA A 104 15.68 -11.96 5.47
N ASP A 105 16.72 -11.15 5.66
CA ASP A 105 18.01 -11.61 6.19
C ASP A 105 17.94 -11.87 7.71
N SER A 106 19.06 -12.30 8.29
CA SER A 106 19.17 -12.55 9.74
C SER A 106 18.99 -11.30 10.61
N ALA A 107 19.07 -10.10 10.02
CA ALA A 107 18.83 -8.82 10.68
C ALA A 107 17.40 -8.29 10.45
N GLY A 108 16.56 -9.03 9.71
CA GLY A 108 15.18 -8.64 9.39
C GLY A 108 15.06 -7.65 8.23
N ARG A 109 16.15 -7.36 7.51
CA ARG A 109 16.14 -6.53 6.31
C ARG A 109 15.58 -7.33 5.16
N ILE A 110 14.68 -6.74 4.39
CA ILE A 110 14.06 -7.41 3.24
C ILE A 110 14.93 -7.19 2.01
N HIS A 111 15.16 -8.28 1.28
CA HIS A 111 15.93 -8.36 0.06
C HIS A 111 15.08 -8.93 -1.07
N LEU A 112 15.32 -8.48 -2.31
CA LEU A 112 14.74 -9.10 -3.49
C LEU A 112 15.67 -10.22 -3.95
N ILE A 113 15.23 -11.47 -3.76
CA ILE A 113 15.90 -12.62 -4.35
C ILE A 113 15.48 -12.71 -5.82
N SER A 114 16.33 -12.19 -6.70
CA SER A 114 16.11 -12.17 -8.14
C SER A 114 16.13 -13.58 -8.73
N LEU A 115 15.05 -13.94 -9.42
CA LEU A 115 14.94 -15.16 -10.21
C LEU A 115 15.38 -14.94 -11.66
N THR A 116 15.54 -13.68 -12.11
CA THR A 116 16.11 -13.37 -13.42
C THR A 116 17.51 -13.99 -13.59
N ASN A 117 18.30 -14.05 -12.53
CA ASN A 117 19.66 -14.61 -12.57
C ASN A 117 19.67 -16.11 -12.89
N GLU A 118 18.57 -16.82 -12.63
CA GLU A 118 18.41 -18.23 -12.95
C GLU A 118 18.05 -18.48 -14.43
N LEU A 119 17.71 -17.41 -15.17
CA LEU A 119 17.46 -17.50 -16.60
C LEU A 119 18.78 -17.52 -17.39
N PRO A 120 18.82 -18.20 -18.56
CA PRO A 120 19.88 -18.03 -19.54
C PRO A 120 20.05 -16.54 -19.91
N ASP A 121 21.28 -16.11 -20.17
CA ASP A 121 21.59 -14.69 -20.47
C ASP A 121 20.72 -14.11 -21.60
N SER A 122 20.39 -14.92 -22.61
CA SER A 122 19.53 -14.52 -23.74
C SER A 122 18.08 -14.20 -23.36
N LEU A 123 17.66 -14.56 -22.14
CA LEU A 123 16.30 -14.38 -21.63
C LEU A 123 16.26 -13.41 -20.45
N ARG A 124 17.34 -12.72 -20.10
CA ARG A 124 17.35 -11.76 -18.98
C ARG A 124 16.82 -10.38 -19.34
N THR A 125 16.60 -10.12 -20.63
CA THR A 125 15.95 -8.89 -21.12
C THR A 125 14.57 -9.24 -21.68
N PHE A 126 13.54 -8.85 -20.96
CA PHE A 126 12.14 -9.12 -21.27
C PHE A 126 11.21 -7.92 -21.03
N GLY A 127 11.76 -6.76 -20.64
CA GLY A 127 11.02 -5.54 -20.35
C GLY A 127 10.28 -5.61 -19.01
N PHE A 128 9.12 -4.97 -18.94
CA PHE A 128 8.40 -4.78 -17.69
C PHE A 128 7.55 -5.99 -17.28
N VAL A 129 7.72 -6.44 -16.04
CA VAL A 129 6.79 -7.36 -15.37
C VAL A 129 5.61 -6.57 -14.77
N HIS A 130 4.61 -6.31 -15.61
CA HIS A 130 3.43 -5.51 -15.23
C HIS A 130 2.52 -6.17 -14.19
N GLN A 131 2.51 -7.50 -14.10
CA GLN A 131 1.62 -8.22 -13.21
C GLN A 131 2.22 -9.55 -12.77
N ILE A 132 2.04 -9.86 -11.49
CA ILE A 132 2.23 -11.18 -10.91
C ILE A 132 0.89 -11.58 -10.31
N ALA A 133 0.37 -12.75 -10.71
CA ALA A 133 -0.97 -13.21 -10.36
C ALA A 133 -0.94 -14.65 -9.83
N GLN A 134 -1.99 -15.00 -9.06
CA GLN A 134 -2.26 -16.36 -8.57
C GLN A 134 -2.92 -17.23 -9.65
#